data_AF-A0A059EY88-F1
#
_entry.id   AF-A0A059EY88-F1
#
_cell.length_a   1.000
_cell.length_b   1.000
_cell.length_c   1.000
_cell.angle_alpha   90.00
_cell.angle_beta   90.00
_cell.angle_gamma   90.00
#
_symmetry.space_group_name_H-M   'P 1'
#
loop_
_entity.id
_entity.type
_entity.pdbx_description
1 polymer ?
#
loop_
_entity_poly.entity_id
_entity_poly.type
_entity_poly.pdbx_seq_one_letter_code
_entity_poly.pdbx_strand_id
1 'polypeptide(L)'
;MYEFYRQSIVGKALQDIIDSMVMTNKLTPSQAKHIIEKFDSIIPQVFTKQVQNNISFKGTVESYNYLDGVWRFLTNEFVMSVNNEIFRSKNLKIVACDADSSSEMGRRRKKKI
;
A
#
# COMPACT_ATOMS: atom_id res chain seq x y z
N MET A 1 -2.52 -10.09 -6.65
CA MET A 1 -3.10 -8.76 -6.39
C MET A 1 -3.11 -8.52 -4.89
N TYR A 2 -2.43 -7.48 -4.42
CA TYR A 2 -2.29 -7.23 -2.99
C TYR A 2 -3.54 -6.56 -2.42
N GLU A 3 -4.11 -7.13 -1.35
CA GLU A 3 -5.23 -6.55 -0.58
C GLU A 3 -4.77 -5.48 0.42
N PHE A 4 -3.48 -5.10 0.37
CA PHE A 4 -2.83 -4.22 1.34
C PHE A 4 -3.55 -2.86 1.47
N TYR A 5 -4.03 -2.30 0.36
CA TYR A 5 -4.71 -1.01 0.35
C TYR A 5 -6.05 -0.99 1.08
N ARG A 6 -6.64 -2.16 1.40
CA ARG A 6 -7.83 -2.24 2.26
C ARG A 6 -7.56 -1.72 3.68
N GLN A 7 -6.31 -1.75 4.14
CA GLN A 7 -5.91 -1.21 5.45
C GLN A 7 -5.70 0.31 5.47
N SER A 8 -5.77 0.98 4.31
CA SER A 8 -5.76 2.44 4.22
C SER A 8 -7.05 3.02 4.84
N ILE A 9 -7.03 4.32 5.17
CA ILE A 9 -8.22 5.02 5.70
C ILE A 9 -9.41 4.88 4.73
N VAL A 10 -9.17 5.06 3.42
CA VAL A 10 -10.20 4.92 2.39
C VAL A 10 -10.70 3.47 2.29
N GLY A 11 -9.79 2.49 2.33
CA GLY A 11 -10.15 1.08 2.30
C GLY A 11 -10.96 0.63 3.51
N LYS A 12 -10.64 1.12 4.71
CA LYS A 12 -11.41 0.86 5.94
C LYS A 12 -12.79 1.49 5.87
N ALA A 13 -12.88 2.77 5.51
CA ALA A 13 -14.17 3.44 5.36
C ALA A 13 -15.07 2.75 4.33
N LEU A 14 -14.50 2.24 3.23
CA LEU A 14 -15.25 1.45 2.25
C LEU A 14 -15.79 0.15 2.86
N GLN A 15 -14.97 -0.60 3.60
CA GLN A 15 -15.39 -1.83 4.28
C GLN A 15 -16.50 -1.55 5.30
N ASP A 16 -16.34 -0.53 6.14
CA ASP A 16 -17.34 -0.16 7.15
C ASP A 16 -18.72 0.13 6.53
N ILE A 17 -18.74 0.85 5.41
CA ILE A 17 -19.98 1.16 4.68
C ILE A 17 -20.57 -0.10 4.03
N ILE A 18 -19.74 -0.94 3.41
CA ILE A 18 -20.17 -2.19 2.79
C ILE A 18 -20.78 -3.12 3.84
N ASP A 19 -20.16 -3.26 5.00
CA ASP A 19 -20.65 -4.09 6.10
C ASP A 19 -22.01 -3.58 6.59
N SER A 20 -22.17 -2.27 6.77
CA SER A 20 -23.46 -1.65 7.09
C SER A 20 -24.54 -1.93 6.04
N MET A 21 -24.17 -1.89 4.75
CA MET A 21 -25.09 -2.21 3.64
C MET A 21 -25.47 -3.70 3.61
N VAL A 22 -24.56 -4.60 3.95
CA VAL A 22 -24.86 -6.04 4.07
C VAL A 22 -25.78 -6.28 5.26
N MET A 23 -25.50 -5.68 6.42
CA MET A 23 -26.35 -5.80 7.62
C MET A 23 -27.78 -5.30 7.38
N THR A 24 -27.95 -4.27 6.55
CA THR A 24 -29.27 -3.72 6.19
C THR A 24 -29.91 -4.41 4.98
N ASN A 25 -29.38 -5.56 4.54
CA ASN A 25 -29.81 -6.34 3.37
C ASN A 25 -29.88 -5.52 2.05
N LYS A 26 -29.11 -4.43 1.95
CA LYS A 26 -28.98 -3.63 0.72
C LYS A 26 -27.96 -4.24 -0.25
N LEU A 27 -26.98 -4.97 0.29
CA LEU A 27 -26.01 -5.74 -0.48
C LEU A 27 -26.03 -7.20 -0.04
N THR A 28 -25.94 -8.10 -1.01
CA THR A 28 -25.61 -9.50 -0.73
C THR A 28 -24.11 -9.65 -0.43
N PRO A 29 -23.70 -10.69 0.31
CA PRO A 29 -22.27 -10.95 0.56
C PRO A 29 -21.43 -11.10 -0.73
N SER A 30 -22.01 -11.66 -1.80
CA SER A 30 -21.32 -11.79 -3.08
C SER A 30 -21.09 -10.45 -3.77
N GLN A 31 -22.07 -9.53 -3.72
CA GLN A 31 -21.93 -8.17 -4.23
C GLN A 31 -20.88 -7.37 -3.42
N ALA A 32 -20.93 -7.47 -2.10
CA ALA A 32 -19.94 -6.84 -1.21
C ALA A 32 -18.51 -7.29 -1.56
N LYS A 33 -18.31 -8.60 -1.68
CA LYS A 33 -17.03 -9.18 -2.12
C LYS A 33 -16.58 -8.63 -3.47
N HIS A 34 -17.48 -8.56 -4.45
CA HIS A 34 -17.15 -8.04 -5.77
C HIS A 34 -16.70 -6.57 -5.76
N ILE A 35 -17.31 -5.73 -4.93
CA ILE A 35 -16.91 -4.32 -4.76
C ILE A 35 -15.50 -4.23 -4.18
N ILE A 36 -15.19 -5.03 -3.16
CA ILE A 36 -13.88 -5.06 -2.53
C ILE A 36 -12.80 -5.56 -3.52
N GLU A 37 -13.05 -6.65 -4.25
CA GLU A 37 -12.14 -7.13 -5.30
C GLU A 37 -11.91 -6.06 -6.38
N LYS A 38 -12.96 -5.31 -6.73
CA LYS A 38 -12.83 -4.20 -7.68
C LYS A 38 -11.94 -3.09 -7.13
N PHE A 39 -12.08 -2.74 -5.86
CA PHE A 39 -11.21 -1.79 -5.18
C PHE A 39 -9.73 -2.21 -5.25
N ASP A 40 -9.42 -3.47 -4.93
CA ASP A 40 -8.03 -3.97 -4.99
C ASP A 40 -7.44 -3.86 -6.39
N SER A 41 -8.26 -4.07 -7.43
CA SER A 41 -7.79 -4.02 -8.82
C SER A 41 -7.51 -2.61 -9.34
N ILE A 42 -8.24 -1.60 -8.84
CA ILE A 42 -8.24 -0.25 -9.39
C ILE A 42 -7.25 0.66 -8.66
N ILE A 43 -7.12 0.55 -7.34
CA ILE A 43 -6.28 1.47 -6.55
C ILE A 43 -4.83 1.55 -7.04
N PRO A 44 -4.11 0.44 -7.31
CA PRO A 44 -2.76 0.51 -7.86
C PRO A 44 -2.71 1.24 -9.21
N GLN A 45 -3.72 1.05 -10.07
CA GLN A 45 -3.79 1.70 -11.37
C GLN A 45 -4.00 3.21 -11.25
N VAL A 46 -4.82 3.64 -10.27
CA VAL A 46 -5.06 5.06 -9.97
C VAL A 46 -3.76 5.72 -9.52
N PHE A 47 -3.02 5.09 -8.60
CA PHE A 47 -1.73 5.64 -8.16
C PHE A 47 -0.74 5.78 -9.32
N THR A 48 -0.59 4.75 -10.16
CA THR A 48 0.32 4.80 -11.32
C THR A 48 -0.08 5.87 -12.34
N LYS A 49 -1.38 6.10 -12.55
CA LYS A 49 -1.86 7.03 -13.59
C LYS A 49 -1.94 8.48 -13.12
N GLN A 50 -2.27 8.71 -11.85
CA GLN A 50 -2.65 10.04 -11.35
C GLN A 50 -1.61 10.65 -10.40
N VAL A 51 -0.79 9.85 -9.71
CA VAL A 51 0.18 10.37 -8.75
C VAL A 51 1.52 10.57 -9.42
N GLN A 52 1.94 11.83 -9.55
CA GLN A 52 3.23 12.22 -10.15
C GLN A 52 4.23 12.78 -9.12
N ASN A 53 3.75 13.08 -7.91
CA ASN A 53 4.57 13.69 -6.87
C ASN A 53 5.56 12.67 -6.32
N ASN A 54 6.82 13.09 -6.18
CA ASN A 54 7.84 12.33 -5.49
C ASN A 54 7.98 12.84 -4.06
N ILE A 55 8.20 11.92 -3.13
CA ILE A 55 8.44 12.24 -1.72
C ILE A 55 9.84 11.80 -1.33
N SER A 56 10.47 12.55 -0.43
CA SER A 56 11.74 12.17 0.19
C SER A 56 11.54 12.06 1.69
N PHE A 57 12.08 11.01 2.28
CA PHE A 57 12.00 10.78 3.72
C PHE A 57 13.32 10.25 4.28
N LYS A 58 13.49 10.42 5.60
CA LYS A 58 14.58 9.87 6.40
C LYS A 58 14.00 9.33 7.71
N GLY A 59 14.63 8.30 8.26
CA GLY A 59 14.28 7.72 9.56
C GLY A 59 15.28 6.63 9.93
N THR A 60 15.35 6.30 11.21
CA THR A 60 16.20 5.23 11.73
C THR A 60 15.42 3.92 11.73
N VAL A 61 15.93 2.86 11.08
CA VAL A 61 15.27 1.55 11.10
C VAL A 61 15.56 0.86 12.43
N GLU A 62 14.50 0.54 13.18
CA GLU A 62 14.58 -0.24 14.41
C GLU A 62 14.58 -1.74 14.12
N SER A 63 13.67 -2.18 13.26
CA SER A 63 13.60 -3.57 12.81
C SER A 63 13.05 -3.65 11.40
N TYR A 64 13.38 -4.74 10.70
CA TYR A 64 12.85 -5.03 9.38
C TYR A 64 12.58 -6.52 9.21
N ASN A 65 11.63 -6.86 8.35
CA ASN A 65 11.47 -8.22 7.84
C ASN A 65 11.08 -8.22 6.37
N TYR A 66 11.39 -9.33 5.70
CA TYR A 66 10.95 -9.63 4.35
C TYR A 66 10.43 -11.06 4.32
N LEU A 67 9.15 -11.20 3.95
CA LEU A 67 8.49 -12.50 3.81
C LEU A 67 7.40 -12.36 2.74
N ASP A 68 7.33 -13.33 1.85
CA ASP A 68 6.33 -13.45 0.77
C ASP A 68 6.20 -12.19 -0.12
N GLY A 69 7.34 -11.61 -0.52
CA GLY A 69 7.35 -10.43 -1.39
C GLY A 69 6.90 -9.14 -0.69
N VAL A 70 6.89 -9.10 0.64
CA VAL A 70 6.51 -7.93 1.42
C VAL A 70 7.59 -7.54 2.41
N TRP A 71 8.13 -6.34 2.22
CA TRP A 71 8.99 -5.67 3.18
C TRP A 71 8.16 -4.98 4.25
N ARG A 72 8.60 -5.09 5.51
CA ARG A 72 8.07 -4.29 6.61
C ARG A 72 9.23 -3.69 7.39
N PHE A 73 9.14 -2.40 7.68
CA PHE A 73 10.10 -1.67 8.50
C PHE A 73 9.36 -1.00 9.65
N LEU A 74 9.93 -1.10 10.85
CA LEU A 74 9.62 -0.21 11.96
C LEU A 74 10.70 0.85 12.00
N THR A 75 10.32 2.12 11.93
CA THR A 75 11.23 3.26 11.84
C THR A 75 10.95 4.30 12.90
N ASN A 76 12.01 4.88 13.45
CA ASN A 76 11.97 5.92 14.46
C ASN A 76 12.54 7.24 13.95
N GLU A 77 12.14 8.36 14.56
CA GLU A 77 12.57 9.72 14.18
C GLU A 77 12.37 10.00 12.69
N PHE A 78 11.19 9.63 12.19
CA PHE A 78 10.83 9.75 10.78
C PHE A 78 10.53 11.20 10.40
N VAL A 79 11.15 11.66 9.30
CA VAL A 79 10.94 12.98 8.71
C VAL A 79 10.71 12.81 7.22
N MET A 80 9.60 13.33 6.71
CA MET A 80 9.22 13.31 5.29
C MET A 80 8.95 14.73 4.82
N SER A 81 9.36 15.04 3.59
CA SER A 81 8.93 16.27 2.91
C SER A 81 8.06 15.96 1.71
N VAL A 82 6.93 16.66 1.62
CA VAL A 82 5.97 16.59 0.51
C VAL A 82 5.54 18.02 0.19
N ASN A 83 5.68 18.46 -1.07
CA ASN A 83 5.23 19.79 -1.51
C ASN A 83 5.71 20.95 -0.60
N ASN A 84 6.97 20.92 -0.18
CA ASN A 84 7.60 21.88 0.74
C ASN A 84 7.06 21.88 2.19
N GLU A 85 6.17 20.95 2.53
CA GLU A 85 5.74 20.70 3.91
C GLU A 85 6.59 19.59 4.53
N ILE A 86 6.83 19.68 5.85
CA ILE A 86 7.62 18.70 6.60
C ILE A 86 6.70 17.97 7.59
N PHE A 87 6.65 16.66 7.45
CA PHE A 87 5.92 15.75 8.33
C PHE A 87 6.91 15.00 9.22
N ARG A 88 6.60 14.89 10.52
CA ARG A 88 7.43 14.18 11.50
C ARG A 88 6.62 13.12 12.22
N SER A 89 7.21 11.96 12.47
CA SER A 89 6.65 10.93 13.34
C SER A 89 7.75 10.29 14.18
N LYS A 90 7.47 10.07 15.46
CA LYS A 90 8.40 9.34 16.34
C LYS A 90 8.50 7.87 15.96
N ASN A 91 7.37 7.25 15.64
CA ASN A 91 7.25 5.83 15.28
C ASN A 91 6.44 5.71 13.99
N LEU A 92 6.99 5.05 12.98
CA LEU A 92 6.31 4.81 11.71
C LEU A 92 6.56 3.38 11.22
N LYS A 93 5.52 2.72 10.71
CA LYS A 93 5.61 1.43 10.03
C LYS A 93 5.53 1.63 8.53
N ILE A 94 6.53 1.18 7.79
CA ILE A 94 6.51 1.12 6.32
C ILE A 94 6.23 -0.32 5.91
N VAL A 95 5.26 -0.51 5.03
CA VAL A 95 4.98 -1.81 4.39
C VAL A 95 5.04 -1.60 2.88
N ALA A 96 5.89 -2.37 2.22
CA ALA A 96 6.09 -2.29 0.78
C ALA A 96 5.98 -3.69 0.17
N CYS A 97 5.02 -3.85 -0.74
CA CYS A 97 4.91 -5.05 -1.56
C CYS A 97 5.82 -4.91 -2.78
N ASP A 98 6.43 -6.01 -3.21
CA ASP A 98 7.13 -6.06 -4.48
C ASP A 98 6.16 -5.60 -5.58
N ALA A 99 6.63 -4.72 -6.47
CA ALA A 99 5.85 -4.38 -7.65
C ALA A 99 5.66 -5.67 -8.45
N ASP A 100 4.42 -6.02 -8.79
CA ASP A 100 4.08 -7.21 -9.57
C ASP A 100 4.91 -7.18 -10.87
N SER A 101 6.01 -7.94 -10.85
CA SER A 101 6.84 -8.17 -12.01
C SER A 101 6.11 -9.20 -12.87
N SER A 102 5.08 -8.75 -13.57
CA SER A 102 4.65 -9.40 -14.84
C SER A 102 5.71 -9.22 -15.94
N SER A 103 6.98 -9.19 -15.55
CA SER A 103 8.15 -9.43 -16.35
C SER A 103 9.22 -10.05 -15.44
N GLU A 104 9.37 -11.37 -15.52
CA GLU A 104 10.62 -12.07 -15.26
C GLU A 104 11.74 -11.61 -16.24
N MET A 105 11.86 -10.31 -16.52
CA MET A 105 12.90 -9.77 -17.39
C MET A 105 14.02 -9.21 -16.52
N GLY A 106 14.81 -10.14 -15.99
CA GLY A 106 16.22 -9.89 -15.69
C GLY A 106 16.51 -9.01 -14.48
N ARG A 107 16.56 -9.63 -13.31
CA ARG A 107 17.70 -9.38 -12.39
C ARG A 107 18.99 -9.83 -13.08
N ARG A 108 19.42 -9.16 -14.16
CA ARG A 108 20.77 -9.27 -14.69
C ARG A 108 21.68 -8.65 -13.64
N ARG A 109 22.15 -9.48 -12.70
CA ARG A 109 23.36 -9.22 -11.93
C ARG A 109 24.42 -8.80 -12.96
N LYS A 110 24.78 -7.52 -12.99
CA LYS A 110 25.98 -7.07 -13.71
C LYS A 110 27.14 -7.86 -13.11
N LYS A 111 27.62 -8.90 -13.79
CA LYS A 111 28.92 -9.49 -13.48
C LYS A 111 29.92 -8.36 -13.67
N LYS A 112 30.65 -8.04 -12.60
CA LYS A 112 31.82 -7.16 -12.69
C LYS A 112 32.77 -7.81 -13.71
N ILE A 113 33.16 -7.03 -14.71
CA ILE A 113 34.34 -7.30 -15.54
C ILE A 113 35.57 -7.06 -14.67
#